data_AF-A0A1V6GU89-F1
#
_entry.id   AF-A0A1V6GU89-F1
#
_cell.length_a   1.000
_cell.length_b   1.000
_cell.length_c   1.000
_cell.angle_alpha   90.00
_cell.angle_beta   90.00
_cell.angle_gamma   90.00
#
_symmetry.space_group_name_H-M   'P 1'
#
loop_
_entity.id
_entity.type
_entity.pdbx_description
1 polymer ?
#
loop_
_entity_poly.entity_id
_entity_poly.type
_entity_poly.pdbx_seq_one_letter_code
_entity_poly.pdbx_strand_id
1 'polypeptide(L)'
;MAEREYRVIDLVGTSSESWEKAAQEAIRTADGIIRDTRIAKIVKMDMHPDEGGHLVYRVKMQISFRYHMIFTLTPKFHKHSSHW
;
A
#
# COMPACT_ATOMS: atom_id res chain seq x y z
N MET A 1 -15.02 23.40 -15.24
CA MET A 1 -14.45 22.04 -15.14
C MET A 1 -13.93 21.90 -13.71
N ALA A 2 -14.32 20.86 -12.98
CA ALA A 2 -13.84 20.69 -11.61
C ALA A 2 -12.40 20.15 -11.65
N GLU A 3 -11.44 20.96 -11.24
CA GLU A 3 -10.08 20.48 -10.98
C GLU A 3 -10.15 19.44 -9.85
N ARG A 4 -9.66 18.24 -10.13
CA ARG A 4 -9.60 17.15 -9.16
C ARG A 4 -8.14 16.91 -8.87
N GLU A 5 -7.74 17.16 -7.63
CA GLU A 5 -6.38 16.88 -7.17
C GLU A 5 -6.20 15.38 -6.93
N TYR A 6 -5.04 14.85 -7.34
CA TYR A 6 -4.64 13.47 -7.08
C TYR A 6 -3.28 13.48 -6.40
N ARG A 7 -3.07 12.53 -5.48
CA ARG A 7 -1.75 12.32 -4.89
C ARG A 7 -1.08 11.15 -5.60
N VAL A 8 0.23 11.29 -5.78
CA VAL A 8 1.09 10.22 -6.30
C VAL A 8 2.08 9.85 -5.22
N ILE A 9 2.20 8.55 -4.95
CA ILE A 9 3.22 8.01 -4.04
C ILE A 9 4.08 6.99 -4.79
N ASP A 10 5.32 6.84 -4.33
CA ASP A 10 6.17 5.72 -4.68
C ASP A 10 5.86 4.55 -3.73
N LEU A 11 5.56 3.38 -4.29
CA LEU A 11 5.39 2.12 -3.57
C LEU A 11 6.40 1.10 -4.07
N VAL A 12 7.02 0.35 -3.16
CA VAL A 12 7.91 -0.76 -3.51
C VAL A 12 7.31 -2.06 -3.01
N GLY A 13 7.02 -2.96 -3.94
CA GLY A 13 6.62 -4.33 -3.67
C GLY A 13 7.79 -5.28 -3.73
N THR A 14 7.73 -6.37 -2.95
CA THR A 14 8.75 -7.42 -2.97
C THR A 14 8.09 -8.80 -3.00
N SER A 15 8.72 -9.77 -3.66
CA SER A 15 8.31 -11.18 -3.67
C SER A 15 9.50 -12.09 -3.94
N SER A 16 9.49 -13.31 -3.41
CA SER A 16 10.46 -14.35 -3.75
C SER A 16 10.09 -15.12 -5.03
N GLU A 17 8.91 -14.87 -5.60
CA GLU A 17 8.40 -15.66 -6.74
C GLU A 17 8.56 -14.94 -8.07
N SER A 18 8.09 -13.69 -8.18
CA SER A 18 8.17 -12.90 -9.42
C SER A 18 7.92 -11.42 -9.19
N TRP A 19 8.21 -10.59 -10.20
CA TRP A 19 7.87 -9.17 -10.19
C TRP A 19 6.34 -8.93 -10.21
N GLU A 20 5.58 -9.73 -10.94
CA GLU A 20 4.11 -9.63 -10.99
C GLU A 20 3.51 -9.87 -9.61
N LYS A 21 4.00 -10.88 -8.89
CA LYS A 21 3.54 -11.14 -7.53
C LYS A 21 3.95 -10.03 -6.56
N ALA A 22 5.17 -9.49 -6.70
CA ALA A 22 5.63 -8.35 -5.91
C ALA A 22 4.73 -7.11 -6.12
N ALA A 23 4.35 -6.83 -7.37
CA ALA A 23 3.43 -5.74 -7.69
C ALA A 23 2.02 -5.98 -7.11
N GLN A 24 1.48 -7.18 -7.29
CA GLN A 24 0.15 -7.53 -6.79
C GLN A 24 0.03 -7.41 -5.27
N GLU A 25 1.01 -7.93 -4.52
CA GLU A 25 1.01 -7.85 -3.05
C GLU A 25 1.16 -6.42 -2.54
N ALA A 26 1.94 -5.59 -3.23
CA ALA A 26 2.07 -4.19 -2.89
C ALA A 26 0.75 -3.44 -3.03
N ILE A 27 0.03 -3.63 -4.15
CA ILE A 27 -1.30 -3.03 -4.36
C ILE A 27 -2.29 -3.54 -3.32
N ARG A 28 -2.33 -4.86 -3.07
CA ARG A 28 -3.22 -5.47 -2.08
C ARG A 28 -3.02 -4.88 -0.68
N THR A 29 -1.76 -4.64 -0.31
CA THR A 29 -1.40 -4.03 0.97
C THR A 29 -1.82 -2.55 1.01
N ALA A 30 -1.60 -1.83 -0.09
CA ALA A 30 -1.93 -0.42 -0.19
C ALA A 30 -3.44 -0.16 -0.18
N ASP A 31 -4.27 -1.04 -0.74
CA ASP A 31 -5.74 -0.91 -0.80
C ASP A 31 -6.41 -0.82 0.60
N GLY A 32 -5.72 -1.25 1.66
CA GLY A 32 -6.18 -1.06 3.04
C GLY A 32 -6.06 0.38 3.54
N ILE A 33 -5.20 1.19 2.93
CA ILE A 33 -4.80 2.52 3.40
C ILE A 33 -5.22 3.60 2.38
N ILE A 34 -5.00 3.36 1.10
CA ILE A 34 -5.35 4.27 0.02
C ILE A 34 -6.58 3.75 -0.73
N ARG A 35 -7.60 4.62 -0.87
CA ARG A 35 -8.82 4.33 -1.65
C ARG A 35 -8.74 5.05 -2.98
N ASP A 36 -9.53 4.61 -3.96
CA ASP A 36 -9.53 5.18 -5.31
C ASP A 36 -8.17 5.11 -6.03
N THR A 37 -7.49 3.95 -5.92
CA THR A 37 -6.32 3.65 -6.76
C THR A 37 -6.75 3.65 -8.22
N ARG A 38 -6.12 4.50 -9.05
CA ARG A 38 -6.49 4.65 -10.47
C ARG A 38 -5.50 3.97 -11.39
N ILE A 39 -4.22 4.29 -11.21
CA ILE A 39 -3.14 3.82 -12.06
C ILE A 39 -1.94 3.53 -11.16
N ALA A 40 -1.41 2.32 -11.29
CA ALA A 40 -0.10 1.93 -10.78
C ALA A 40 0.86 1.76 -11.96
N LYS A 41 1.84 2.65 -12.06
CA LYS A 41 2.86 2.63 -13.12
C LYS A 41 4.13 2.00 -12.58
N ILE A 42 4.60 0.91 -13.19
CA ILE A 42 5.91 0.37 -12.90
C ILE A 42 6.98 1.36 -13.37
N VAL A 43 7.85 1.77 -12.46
CA VAL A 43 8.97 2.70 -12.72
C VAL A 43 10.27 1.93 -12.81
N LYS A 44 10.44 0.90 -11.98
CA LYS A 44 11.64 0.07 -11.97
C LYS A 44 11.33 -1.34 -11.50
N MET A 45 11.97 -2.31 -12.12
CA MET A 45 12.04 -3.69 -11.66
C MET A 45 13.50 -4.02 -11.40
N ASP A 46 13.80 -4.50 -10.21
CA ASP A 46 15.12 -5.02 -9.86
C ASP A 46 14.99 -6.25 -8.97
N MET A 47 16.12 -6.89 -8.68
CA MET A 47 16.18 -8.03 -7.78
C MET A 47 17.49 -7.96 -6.98
N HIS A 48 17.49 -8.55 -5.78
CA HIS A 48 18.71 -8.77 -5.02
C HIS A 48 18.67 -10.16 -4.37
N PRO A 49 19.83 -10.78 -4.12
CA PRO A 49 19.89 -11.96 -3.25
C PRO A 49 19.59 -11.55 -1.79
N ASP A 50 18.87 -12.40 -1.06
CA ASP A 50 18.74 -12.31 0.39
C ASP A 50 19.94 -12.94 1.12
N GLU A 51 19.88 -13.02 2.45
CA GLU A 51 20.94 -13.60 3.29
C GLU A 51 21.20 -15.09 2.98
N GLY A 52 20.21 -15.81 2.44
CA GLY A 52 20.32 -17.20 2.01
C GLY A 52 20.74 -17.36 0.54
N GLY A 53 20.96 -16.25 -0.18
CA GLY A 53 21.26 -16.26 -1.60
C GLY A 53 20.05 -16.48 -2.50
N HIS A 54 18.83 -16.46 -1.96
CA HIS A 54 17.60 -16.54 -2.75
C HIS A 54 17.29 -15.19 -3.39
N LEU A 55 16.80 -15.19 -4.63
CA LEU A 55 16.45 -13.95 -5.32
C LEU A 55 15.15 -13.37 -4.75
N VAL A 56 15.20 -12.10 -4.37
CA VAL A 56 14.04 -11.28 -4.02
C VAL A 56 13.79 -10.30 -5.15
N TYR A 57 12.63 -10.46 -5.78
CA TYR A 57 12.13 -9.57 -6.83
C TYR A 57 11.51 -8.34 -6.22
N ARG A 58 11.83 -7.17 -6.77
CA ARG A 58 11.25 -5.90 -6.32
C ARG A 58 10.69 -5.09 -7.48
N VAL A 59 9.54 -4.47 -7.23
CA VAL A 59 8.89 -3.58 -8.19
C VAL A 59 8.64 -2.25 -7.53
N LYS A 60 9.28 -1.19 -8.04
CA LYS A 60 8.95 0.20 -7.69
C LYS A 60 7.87 0.71 -8.62
N MET A 61 6.78 1.20 -8.04
CA MET A 61 5.63 1.73 -8.75
C MET A 61 5.28 3.13 -8.29
N GLN A 62 4.81 3.96 -9.21
CA GLN A 62 4.13 5.22 -8.91
C GLN A 62 2.63 4.98 -8.95
N ILE A 63 1.98 5.24 -7.83
CA ILE A 63 0.55 4.99 -7.67
C ILE A 63 -0.17 6.32 -7.50
N SER A 64 -1.15 6.55 -8.37
CA SER A 64 -2.07 7.66 -8.27
C SER A 64 -3.35 7.24 -7.57
N PHE A 65 -3.75 8.01 -6.56
CA PHE A 65 -4.98 7.76 -5.80
C PHE A 65 -5.63 9.08 -5.37
N ARG A 66 -6.92 9.01 -5.00
CA ARG A 66 -7.63 10.14 -4.40
C ARG A 66 -7.56 10.05 -2.89
N TYR A 67 -7.23 11.17 -2.27
CA TYR A 67 -7.21 11.26 -0.81
C TYR A 67 -8.65 11.20 -0.27
N HIS A 68 -8.94 10.17 0.53
CA HIS A 68 -10.11 10.16 1.41
C HIS A 68 -9.59 10.12 2.85
N MET A 69 -9.85 11.17 3.60
CA MET A 69 -9.52 11.22 5.02
C MET A 69 -10.48 10.26 5.75
N ILE A 70 -10.13 8.98 5.86
CA ILE A 70 -10.87 8.05 6.71
C ILE A 70 -10.35 8.25 8.13
N PHE A 71 -10.94 9.20 8.85
CA PHE A 71 -10.78 9.29 10.30
C PHE A 71 -11.81 8.39 10.95
N THR A 72 -11.56 7.08 10.99
CA THR A 72 -12.36 6.15 11.82
C THR A 72 -11.51 5.68 12.98
N LEU A 73 -11.27 6.58 13.93
CA LEU A 73 -10.99 6.20 15.31
C LEU A 73 -12.22 6.54 16.13
N THR A 74 -13.16 5.61 16.22
CA THR A 74 -14.11 5.59 17.33
C THR A 74 -13.55 4.64 18.37
N PRO A 75 -12.79 5.11 19.38
CA PRO A 75 -12.51 4.27 20.54
C PRO A 75 -13.86 4.00 21.22
N LYS A 76 -14.32 2.74 21.19
CA LYS A 76 -15.42 2.28 22.04
C LYS A 76 -14.91 2.30 23.48
N PHE A 77 -15.03 3.45 24.16
CA PHE A 77 -14.92 3.51 25.61
C PHE A 77 -16.09 2.73 26.21
N HIS A 78 -15.87 1.46 26.56
CA HIS A 78 -16.74 0.76 27.51
C HIS A 78 -16.42 1.29 28.90
N LYS A 79 -17.30 2.14 29.43
CA LYS A 79 -17.34 2.41 30.88
C LYS A 79 -17.78 1.12 31.56
N HIS A 80 -16.85 0.35 32.11
CA HIS A 80 -17.18 -0.58 33.17
C HIS A 80 -17.14 0.20 34.48
N SER A 81 -18.29 0.74 34.88
CA SER A 81 -18.47 1.28 36.22
C SER A 81 -18.60 0.12 37.20
N SER A 82 -17.50 -0.24 37.84
CA SER A 82 -17.52 -0.98 39.10
C SER A 82 -17.83 0.02 40.22
N HIS A 83 -19.06 0.03 40.70
CA HIS A 83 -19.37 0.48 42.06
C HIS A 83 -19.65 -0.75 42.92
N TRP A 84 -19.21 -0.61 44.17
CA TRP A 84 -19.36 -1.50 45.31
C TRP A 84 -20.82 -1.88 45.59
#